data_AF-A0A2N3ANK1-F1
#
_entry.id   AF-A0A2N3ANK1-F1
#
_cell.length_a   1.000
_cell.length_b   1.000
_cell.length_c   1.000
_cell.angle_alpha   90.00
_cell.angle_beta   90.00
_cell.angle_gamma   90.00
#
_symmetry.space_group_name_H-M   'P 1'
#
loop_
_entity.id
_entity.type
_entity.pdbx_description
1 polymer ?
#
loop_
_entity_poly.entity_id
_entity_poly.type
_entity_poly.pdbx_seq_one_letter_code
_entity_poly.pdbx_strand_id
1 'polypeptide(L)'
;PLKGLKVAPYYGCLLLRPPEVGFDDPESPTILKDLLESVGAEAIDYHYETECCGSYNTVVNVNLVVERAHDILSFAISQKAEAIVLSCPLCGFNLDNRQKEIKEKFPDFKSIPVFYFTQLLALSLGLDEKVCRFELNFIDPRPLLKSKHLIGGV
;
A
#
# COMPACT_ATOMS: atom_id res chain seq x y z
N PRO A 1 -8.21 12.90 10.19
CA PRO A 1 -9.14 11.79 10.50
C PRO A 1 -8.43 10.48 10.81
N LEU A 2 -7.33 10.18 10.11
CA LEU A 2 -6.57 8.93 10.24
C LEU A 2 -5.35 9.01 11.18
N LYS A 3 -5.45 9.80 12.26
CA LYS A 3 -4.32 10.11 13.14
C LYS A 3 -3.69 8.85 13.72
N GLY A 4 -2.36 8.79 13.74
CA GLY A 4 -1.61 7.69 14.33
C GLY A 4 -1.50 6.43 13.45
N LEU A 5 -2.02 6.46 12.21
CA LEU A 5 -1.83 5.39 11.23
C LEU A 5 -0.60 5.70 10.36
N LYS A 6 0.44 4.88 10.49
CA LYS A 6 1.68 5.04 9.71
C LYS A 6 1.59 4.26 8.40
N VAL A 7 1.64 4.98 7.28
CA VAL A 7 1.43 4.41 5.95
C VAL A 7 2.62 4.67 5.04
N ALA A 8 2.99 3.67 4.24
CA ALA A 8 3.97 3.82 3.17
C ALA A 8 3.21 4.12 1.86
N PRO A 9 3.36 5.32 1.28
CA PRO A 9 2.84 5.63 -0.03
C PRO A 9 3.59 4.85 -1.10
N TYR A 10 2.90 4.10 -1.94
CA TYR A 10 3.47 3.36 -3.04
C TYR A 10 2.88 3.86 -4.36
N TYR A 11 3.66 4.68 -5.05
CA TYR A 11 3.28 5.33 -6.31
C TYR A 11 3.31 4.34 -7.48
N GLY A 12 4.24 3.38 -7.43
CA GLY A 12 4.54 2.50 -8.54
C GLY A 12 5.05 3.28 -9.76
N CYS A 13 5.11 2.60 -10.91
CA CYS A 13 5.77 3.17 -12.10
C CYS A 13 4.88 4.07 -12.96
N LEU A 14 3.64 3.65 -13.26
CA LEU A 14 2.80 4.29 -14.27
C LEU A 14 2.14 5.60 -13.83
N LEU A 15 2.09 5.89 -12.52
CA LEU A 15 1.55 7.17 -12.04
C LEU A 15 2.48 8.34 -12.38
N LEU A 16 3.78 8.06 -12.42
CA LEU A 16 4.82 9.09 -12.54
C LEU A 16 5.53 9.06 -13.89
N ARG A 17 5.40 7.98 -14.66
CA ARG A 17 6.14 7.77 -15.90
C ARG A 17 5.20 7.44 -17.07
N PRO A 18 5.47 7.96 -18.29
CA PRO A 18 6.63 8.77 -18.66
C PRO A 18 6.48 10.25 -18.21
N PRO A 19 7.58 10.98 -17.99
CA PRO A 19 7.57 12.28 -17.31
C PRO A 19 6.76 13.36 -18.03
N GLU A 20 6.55 13.23 -19.34
CA GLU A 20 5.77 14.19 -20.14
C GLU A 20 4.28 14.18 -19.81
N VAL A 21 3.78 13.10 -19.21
CA VAL A 21 2.36 12.90 -18.85
C VAL A 21 2.16 12.36 -17.43
N GLY A 22 3.25 12.24 -16.66
CA GLY A 22 3.21 11.85 -15.26
C GLY A 22 2.46 12.88 -14.42
N PHE A 23 1.87 12.42 -13.32
CA PHE A 23 1.12 13.31 -12.42
C PHE A 23 2.02 14.11 -11.47
N ASP A 24 3.27 13.69 -11.31
CA ASP A 24 4.20 14.24 -10.33
C ASP A 24 5.67 13.91 -10.73
N ASP A 25 6.65 14.37 -9.95
CA ASP A 25 8.07 14.10 -10.16
C ASP A 25 8.37 12.58 -10.10
N PRO A 26 9.01 11.97 -11.12
CA PRO A 26 9.29 10.54 -11.14
C PRO A 26 10.24 10.02 -10.07
N GLU A 27 11.11 10.88 -9.54
CA GLU A 27 12.18 10.52 -8.63
C GLU A 27 11.88 10.97 -7.19
N SER A 28 11.08 12.02 -7.02
CA SER A 28 10.69 12.57 -5.72
C SER A 28 9.21 13.02 -5.69
N PRO A 29 8.25 12.11 -5.90
CA PRO A 29 6.83 12.45 -5.90
C PRO A 29 6.31 12.76 -4.49
N THR A 30 5.30 13.63 -4.40
CA THR A 30 4.64 13.99 -3.13
C THR A 30 3.12 13.80 -3.17
N ILE A 31 2.47 13.68 -4.33
CA ILE A 31 1.01 13.77 -4.47
C ILE A 31 0.23 12.76 -3.60
N LEU A 32 0.71 11.53 -3.48
CA LEU A 32 0.06 10.50 -2.65
C LEU A 32 0.37 10.72 -1.17
N LYS A 33 1.61 11.13 -0.84
CA LYS A 33 2.00 11.53 0.50
C LYS A 33 1.14 12.70 0.99
N ASP A 34 1.03 13.76 0.20
CA ASP A 34 0.24 14.96 0.49
C ASP A 34 -1.23 14.61 0.72
N LEU A 35 -1.80 13.72 -0.12
CA LEU A 35 -3.16 13.21 0.08
C LEU A 35 -3.31 12.51 1.43
N LEU A 36 -2.37 11.62 1.79
CA LEU A 36 -2.43 10.84 3.04
C LEU A 36 -2.27 11.73 4.28
N GLU A 37 -1.34 12.68 4.23
CA GLU A 37 -1.13 13.66 5.30
C GLU A 37 -2.34 14.60 5.44
N SER A 38 -2.97 15.00 4.33
CA SER A 38 -4.18 15.86 4.38
C SER A 38 -5.37 15.20 5.08
N VAL A 39 -5.50 13.87 4.99
CA VAL A 39 -6.52 13.10 5.72
C VAL A 39 -6.06 12.69 7.12
N GLY A 40 -4.84 13.09 7.51
CA GLY A 40 -4.27 12.97 8.84
C GLY A 40 -3.55 11.65 9.13
N ALA A 41 -3.22 10.85 8.11
CA ALA A 41 -2.32 9.72 8.27
C ALA A 41 -0.85 10.21 8.38
N GLU A 42 0.03 9.36 8.88
CA GLU A 42 1.47 9.61 8.93
C GLU A 42 2.14 8.89 7.76
N ALA A 43 2.42 9.62 6.67
CA ALA A 43 3.12 9.05 5.52
C ALA A 43 4.62 8.92 5.81
N ILE A 44 5.18 7.74 5.60
CA ILE A 44 6.61 7.49 5.78
C ILE A 44 7.37 7.63 4.46
N ASP A 45 8.59 8.16 4.52
CA ASP A 45 9.48 8.24 3.36
C ASP A 45 10.35 6.97 3.28
N TYR A 46 10.43 6.36 2.10
CA TYR A 46 11.22 5.14 1.88
C TYR A 46 11.59 4.95 0.40
N HIS A 47 12.72 4.28 0.14
CA HIS A 47 13.30 4.23 -1.20
C HIS A 47 12.53 3.38 -2.24
N TYR A 48 11.61 2.51 -1.82
CA TYR A 48 10.88 1.61 -2.72
C TYR A 48 9.52 2.18 -3.17
N GLU A 49 9.22 3.45 -2.88
CA GLU A 49 7.91 4.06 -3.16
C GLU A 49 7.61 4.20 -4.67
N THR A 50 8.64 4.34 -5.51
CA THR A 50 8.51 4.51 -6.98
C THR A 50 8.94 3.26 -7.77
N GLU A 51 9.39 2.22 -7.08
CA GLU A 51 9.92 1.00 -7.68
C GLU A 51 8.83 0.14 -8.33
N CYS A 52 9.18 -0.64 -9.34
CA CYS A 52 8.22 -1.46 -10.07
C CYS A 52 7.84 -2.73 -9.29
N CYS A 53 6.54 -2.99 -9.07
CA CYS A 53 6.05 -4.22 -8.45
C CYS A 53 6.14 -5.46 -9.36
N GLY A 54 6.59 -5.31 -10.61
CA GLY A 54 6.82 -6.42 -11.54
C GLY A 54 5.59 -7.00 -12.21
N SER A 55 4.41 -6.35 -12.21
CA SER A 55 3.15 -6.91 -12.72
C SER A 55 3.24 -7.52 -14.11
N TYR A 56 3.99 -6.94 -15.05
CA TYR A 56 4.13 -7.49 -16.41
C TYR A 56 4.86 -8.85 -16.46
N ASN A 57 5.59 -9.23 -15.41
CA ASN A 57 6.23 -10.53 -15.29
C ASN A 57 5.38 -11.56 -14.53
N THR A 58 4.16 -11.21 -14.09
CA THR A 58 3.32 -12.06 -13.24
C THR A 58 3.05 -13.44 -13.85
N VAL A 59 2.88 -13.50 -15.18
CA VAL A 59 2.62 -14.73 -15.95
C VAL A 59 3.91 -15.46 -16.33
N VAL A 60 4.96 -14.71 -16.68
CA VAL A 60 6.20 -15.27 -17.25
C VAL A 60 7.16 -15.74 -16.16
N ASN A 61 7.29 -14.97 -15.09
CA ASN A 61 8.22 -15.24 -13.99
C ASN A 61 7.62 -14.82 -12.65
N VAL A 62 6.70 -15.64 -12.15
CA VAL A 62 6.03 -15.44 -10.86
C VAL A 62 7.03 -15.27 -9.71
N ASN A 63 8.14 -16.03 -9.71
CA ASN A 63 9.13 -16.02 -8.65
C ASN A 63 9.85 -14.68 -8.52
N LEU A 64 10.22 -14.08 -9.66
CA LEU A 64 10.79 -12.74 -9.70
C LEU A 64 9.82 -11.72 -9.07
N VAL A 65 8.53 -11.82 -9.39
CA VAL A 65 7.52 -10.90 -8.85
C VAL A 65 7.32 -11.09 -7.34
N VAL A 66 7.36 -12.34 -6.84
CA VAL A 66 7.31 -12.62 -5.40
C VAL A 66 8.51 -12.00 -4.67
N GLU A 67 9.73 -12.15 -5.21
CA GLU A 67 10.94 -11.54 -4.63
C GLU A 67 10.85 -10.02 -4.62
N ARG A 68 10.39 -9.41 -5.72
CA ARG A 68 10.21 -7.95 -5.79
C ARG A 68 9.19 -7.44 -4.78
N ALA A 69 8.04 -8.10 -4.68
CA ALA A 69 7.02 -7.74 -3.70
C ALA A 69 7.54 -7.91 -2.26
N HIS A 70 8.29 -8.98 -1.99
CA HIS A 70 8.95 -9.19 -0.70
C HIS A 70 9.88 -8.02 -0.36
N ASP A 71 10.75 -7.60 -1.26
CA ASP A 71 11.72 -6.54 -0.98
C ASP A 71 11.04 -5.19 -0.68
N ILE A 72 10.03 -4.83 -1.49
CA ILE A 72 9.23 -3.60 -1.28
C ILE A 72 8.56 -3.61 0.09
N LEU A 73 7.84 -4.70 0.42
CA LEU A 73 7.06 -4.80 1.65
C LEU A 73 7.96 -4.90 2.88
N SER A 74 9.00 -5.75 2.84
CA SER A 74 9.95 -5.93 3.93
C SER A 74 10.70 -4.63 4.23
N PHE A 75 11.06 -3.85 3.21
CA PHE A 75 11.70 -2.56 3.44
C PHE A 75 10.74 -1.56 4.08
N ALA A 76 9.50 -1.43 3.59
CA ALA A 76 8.50 -0.57 4.21
C ALA A 76 8.25 -0.95 5.70
N ILE A 77 8.15 -2.24 6.00
CA ILE A 77 8.04 -2.76 7.37
C ILE A 77 9.27 -2.38 8.21
N SER A 78 10.48 -2.48 7.65
CA SER A 78 11.72 -2.08 8.35
C SER A 78 11.75 -0.58 8.67
N GLN A 79 11.07 0.24 7.86
CA GLN A 79 10.86 1.68 8.10
C GLN A 79 9.64 1.95 9.00
N LYS A 80 9.07 0.92 9.62
CA LYS A 80 7.94 0.99 10.57
C LYS A 80 6.60 1.36 9.92
N ALA A 81 6.40 1.07 8.63
CA ALA A 81 5.08 1.13 8.01
C ALA A 81 4.11 0.16 8.70
N GLU A 82 2.88 0.60 8.95
CA GLU A 82 1.80 -0.26 9.42
C GLU A 82 0.89 -0.72 8.28
N ALA A 83 0.87 0.02 7.17
CA ALA A 83 0.20 -0.36 5.93
C ALA A 83 0.90 0.24 4.70
N ILE A 84 0.65 -0.35 3.53
CA ILE A 84 0.97 0.26 2.22
C ILE A 84 -0.29 0.96 1.69
N VAL A 85 -0.12 2.08 0.98
CA VAL A 85 -1.23 2.71 0.24
C VAL A 85 -0.83 2.95 -1.20
N LEU A 86 -1.70 2.59 -2.14
CA LEU A 86 -1.41 2.66 -3.58
C LEU A 86 -2.60 3.09 -4.42
N SER A 87 -2.36 3.39 -5.69
CA SER A 87 -3.38 3.79 -6.68
C SER A 87 -3.47 2.88 -7.91
N CYS A 88 -2.66 1.83 -7.97
CA CYS A 88 -2.62 0.91 -9.12
C CYS A 88 -3.17 -0.47 -8.74
N PRO A 89 -4.23 -0.98 -9.38
CA PRO A 89 -4.82 -2.27 -9.03
C PRO A 89 -3.88 -3.46 -9.30
N LEU A 90 -3.00 -3.34 -10.30
CA LEU A 90 -1.98 -4.36 -10.57
C LEU A 90 -0.91 -4.42 -9.47
N CYS A 91 -0.56 -3.25 -8.92
CA CYS A 91 0.30 -3.18 -7.74
C CYS A 91 -0.42 -3.75 -6.52
N GLY A 92 -1.71 -3.45 -6.33
CA GLY A 92 -2.57 -4.04 -5.31
C GLY A 92 -2.51 -5.56 -5.34
N PHE A 93 -2.73 -6.17 -6.51
CA PHE A 93 -2.64 -7.63 -6.64
C PHE A 93 -1.26 -8.19 -6.23
N ASN A 94 -0.18 -7.54 -6.68
CA ASN A 94 1.16 -8.05 -6.41
C ASN A 94 1.65 -7.81 -4.98
N LEU A 95 1.25 -6.72 -4.35
CA LEU A 95 1.69 -6.37 -3.00
C LEU A 95 0.76 -6.91 -1.91
N ASP A 96 -0.51 -7.16 -2.23
CA ASP A 96 -1.49 -7.71 -1.28
C ASP A 96 -1.63 -9.23 -1.44
N ASN A 97 -2.13 -9.70 -2.58
CA ASN A 97 -2.45 -11.12 -2.79
C ASN A 97 -1.21 -12.03 -2.71
N ARG A 98 -0.09 -11.58 -3.27
CA ARG A 98 1.14 -12.39 -3.29
C ARG A 98 1.83 -12.52 -1.94
N GLN A 99 1.34 -11.87 -0.89
CA GLN A 99 1.88 -12.08 0.46
C GLN A 99 1.74 -13.53 0.93
N LYS A 100 0.83 -14.30 0.34
CA LYS A 100 0.77 -15.75 0.54
C LYS A 100 2.04 -16.44 0.03
N GLU A 101 2.38 -16.25 -1.23
CA GLU A 101 3.58 -16.84 -1.86
C GLU A 101 4.86 -16.30 -1.24
N ILE A 102 4.87 -15.02 -0.81
CA ILE A 102 5.98 -14.45 -0.05
C ILE A 102 6.19 -15.22 1.25
N LYS A 103 5.14 -15.49 2.03
CA LYS A 103 5.25 -16.26 3.28
C LYS A 103 5.70 -17.70 3.06
N GLU A 104 5.25 -18.33 1.97
CA GLU A 104 5.68 -19.68 1.60
C GLU A 104 7.19 -19.73 1.30
N LYS A 105 7.73 -18.68 0.65
CA LYS A 105 9.15 -18.60 0.27
C LYS A 105 10.05 -18.00 1.36
N PHE A 106 9.54 -17.07 2.15
CA PHE A 106 10.24 -16.32 3.19
C PHE A 106 9.47 -16.45 4.52
N PRO A 107 9.69 -17.51 5.31
CA PRO A 107 8.88 -17.82 6.48
C PRO A 107 8.86 -16.73 7.57
N ASP A 108 9.91 -15.93 7.67
CA ASP A 108 10.02 -14.83 8.64
C ASP A 108 9.28 -13.55 8.22
N PHE A 109 8.69 -13.53 7.02
CA PHE A 109 7.97 -12.38 6.50
C PHE A 109 6.70 -12.09 7.31
N LYS A 110 6.58 -10.84 7.77
CA LYS A 110 5.38 -10.33 8.45
C LYS A 110 4.45 -9.71 7.42
N SER A 111 3.20 -10.17 7.38
CA SER A 111 2.20 -9.57 6.51
C SER A 111 1.88 -8.14 6.93
N ILE A 112 1.56 -7.32 5.95
CA ILE A 112 1.18 -5.91 6.12
C ILE A 112 -0.06 -5.62 5.26
N PRO A 113 -1.08 -4.91 5.77
CA PRO A 113 -2.23 -4.53 4.96
C PRO A 113 -1.85 -3.59 3.82
N VAL A 114 -2.53 -3.73 2.69
CA VAL A 114 -2.36 -2.87 1.51
C VAL A 114 -3.70 -2.23 1.19
N PHE A 115 -3.78 -0.90 1.26
CA PHE A 115 -4.97 -0.16 0.89
C PHE A 115 -4.88 0.38 -0.53
N TYR A 116 -5.99 0.31 -1.24
CA TYR A 116 -6.21 1.26 -2.33
C TYR A 116 -6.55 2.61 -1.72
N PHE A 117 -5.93 3.70 -2.19
CA PHE A 117 -6.02 5.02 -1.52
C PHE A 117 -7.46 5.50 -1.30
N THR A 118 -8.39 5.15 -2.19
CA THR A 118 -9.81 5.50 -2.05
C THR A 118 -10.47 4.88 -0.83
N GLN A 119 -9.98 3.74 -0.32
CA GLN A 119 -10.50 3.12 0.91
C GLN A 119 -10.21 4.00 2.13
N LEU A 120 -8.97 4.51 2.24
CA LEU A 120 -8.60 5.44 3.31
C LEU A 120 -9.26 6.81 3.12
N LEU A 121 -9.43 7.27 1.88
CA LEU A 121 -10.19 8.49 1.59
C LEU A 121 -11.64 8.35 2.06
N ALA A 122 -12.34 7.27 1.70
CA ALA A 122 -13.70 7.01 2.12
C ALA A 122 -13.83 6.97 3.66
N LEU A 123 -12.90 6.26 4.33
CA LEU A 123 -12.84 6.22 5.79
C LEU A 123 -12.63 7.62 6.40
N SER A 124 -11.75 8.42 5.82
CA SER A 124 -11.45 9.77 6.31
C SER A 124 -12.63 10.75 6.17
N LEU A 125 -13.50 10.52 5.19
CA LEU A 125 -14.72 11.28 4.95
C LEU A 125 -15.89 10.83 5.86
N GLY A 126 -15.67 9.85 6.74
CA GLY A 126 -16.71 9.34 7.65
C GLY A 126 -17.77 8.50 6.96
N LEU A 127 -17.46 7.91 5.79
CA LEU A 127 -18.36 6.98 5.13
C LEU A 127 -18.44 5.65 5.90
N ASP A 128 -19.55 4.93 5.72
CA ASP A 128 -19.77 3.63 6.36
C ASP A 128 -18.67 2.61 5.99
N GLU A 129 -18.29 1.74 6.93
CA GLU A 129 -17.24 0.72 6.72
C GLU A 129 -17.54 -0.17 5.51
N LYS A 130 -18.81 -0.45 5.22
CA LYS A 130 -19.23 -1.24 4.06
C LYS A 130 -18.90 -0.56 2.74
N VAL A 131 -18.79 0.77 2.68
CA VAL A 131 -18.39 1.50 1.48
C VAL A 131 -16.89 1.37 1.24
N CYS A 132 -16.10 1.17 2.29
CA CYS A 132 -14.64 1.02 2.19
C CYS A 132 -14.22 -0.36 1.65
N ARG A 133 -15.13 -1.34 1.65
CA ARG A 133 -14.96 -2.67 1.05
C ARG A 133 -13.69 -3.42 1.52
N PHE A 134 -13.39 -3.35 2.82
CA PHE A 134 -12.18 -3.95 3.40
C PHE A 134 -12.11 -5.49 3.26
N GLU A 135 -13.24 -6.14 2.99
CA GLU A 135 -13.28 -7.58 2.69
C GLU A 135 -12.68 -7.95 1.33
N LEU A 136 -12.36 -6.97 0.48
CA LEU A 136 -11.66 -7.19 -0.78
C LEU A 136 -10.14 -7.24 -0.63
N ASN A 137 -9.59 -6.77 0.50
CA ASN A 137 -8.17 -6.87 0.79
C ASN A 137 -7.80 -8.31 1.13
N PHE A 138 -6.67 -8.78 0.60
CA PHE A 138 -6.15 -10.13 0.89
C PHE A 138 -5.66 -10.22 2.33
N ILE A 139 -4.87 -9.24 2.78
CA ILE A 139 -4.54 -9.05 4.18
C ILE A 139 -5.60 -8.16 4.82
N ASP A 140 -6.43 -8.74 5.69
CA ASP A 140 -7.52 -8.01 6.36
C ASP A 140 -6.98 -6.79 7.14
N PRO A 141 -7.35 -5.55 6.75
CA PRO A 141 -6.87 -4.34 7.40
C PRO A 141 -7.63 -4.02 8.70
N ARG A 142 -8.79 -4.63 8.94
CA ARG A 142 -9.68 -4.26 10.05
C ARG A 142 -9.03 -4.43 11.43
N PRO A 143 -8.22 -5.47 11.72
CA PRO A 143 -7.49 -5.56 12.99
C PRO A 143 -6.59 -4.35 13.25
N LEU A 144 -5.88 -3.85 12.22
CA LEU A 144 -5.07 -2.64 12.33
C LEU A 144 -5.94 -1.41 12.57
N LEU A 145 -7.00 -1.23 11.77
CA LEU A 145 -7.87 -0.06 11.91
C LEU A 145 -8.57 -0.02 13.28
N LYS A 146 -8.97 -1.19 13.83
CA LYS A 146 -9.54 -1.31 15.18
C LYS A 146 -8.53 -0.97 16.27
N SER A 147 -7.28 -1.43 16.16
CA SER A 147 -6.24 -1.12 17.16
C SER A 147 -5.89 0.37 17.20
N LYS A 148 -6.17 1.10 16.11
CA LYS A 148 -6.05 2.56 15.99
C LYS A 148 -7.33 3.33 16.30
N HIS A 149 -8.41 2.65 16.69
CA HIS A 149 -9.73 3.25 16.90
C HIS A 149 -10.29 4.00 15.69
N LEU A 150 -9.91 3.59 14.47
CA LEU A 150 -10.37 4.19 13.22
C LEU A 150 -11.67 3.57 12.71
N ILE A 151 -11.97 2.34 13.11
CA ILE A 151 -13.26 1.65 12.85
C ILE A 151 -13.72 0.94 14.12
N GLY A 152 -15.02 0.61 14.18
CA GLY A 152 -15.58 -0.18 15.28
C GLY A 152 -15.63 0.54 16.63
N GLY A 153 -15.67 1.88 16.61
CA GLY A 153 -15.91 2.68 17.81
C GLY A 153 -17.32 2.50 18.36
N VAL A 154 -17.39 2.33 19.68
CA VAL A 154 -18.54 2.61 20.55
C VAL A 154 -18.69 4.13 20.69
#